data_AF-A0A376Y5M4-F1
#
_entry.id   AF-A0A376Y5M4-F1
#
_cell.length_a   1.000
_cell.length_b   1.000
_cell.length_c   1.000
_cell.angle_alpha   90.00
_cell.angle_beta   90.00
_cell.angle_gamma   90.00
#
_symmetry.space_group_name_H-M   'P 1'
#
loop_
_entity.id
_entity.type
_entity.pdbx_description
1 polymer ?
#
loop_
_entity_poly.entity_id
_entity_poly.type
_entity_poly.pdbx_seq_one_letter_code
_entity_poly.pdbx_strand_id
1 'polypeptide(L)'
;MSEKHPGPLVVEGKLTDAERMKLESNYLRGTIAEDLNDGLTGGFKGDNFLLIRFHGMYQQDDRDIRAERAEQKLEPRHAMLLRCRLPGGVITTKQWQAIDKFAGENTIYGSIRLTNRQTFQFHGILKKNVKPVHQMLHSVGLDALATANDMNRNVLCTSNPYESQLHAEAYEWAKKISEHLLPRTRAYAEIWLDQEKSPLLMKNRSSARPTCRVNSKPR
;
A
#
# COMPACT_ATOMS: atom_id res chain seq x y z
N MET A 1 -16.01 -22.77 -18.62
CA MET A 1 -14.89 -22.20 -19.39
C MET A 1 -15.40 -21.95 -20.79
N SER A 2 -15.15 -20.77 -21.38
CA SER A 2 -15.58 -20.46 -22.74
C SER A 2 -14.77 -21.29 -23.73
N GLU A 3 -15.43 -22.06 -24.59
CA GLU A 3 -14.80 -22.90 -25.63
C GLU A 3 -13.99 -22.09 -26.66
N LYS A 4 -14.14 -20.76 -26.70
CA LYS A 4 -13.49 -19.90 -27.71
C LYS A 4 -11.99 -19.70 -27.52
N HIS A 5 -11.42 -19.95 -26.34
CA HIS A 5 -9.98 -19.77 -26.08
C HIS A 5 -9.43 -20.89 -25.19
N PRO A 6 -9.16 -22.09 -25.75
CA PRO A 6 -8.59 -23.21 -25.00
C PRO A 6 -7.07 -23.00 -24.86
N GLY A 7 -6.67 -22.15 -23.91
CA GLY A 7 -5.25 -21.92 -23.61
C GLY A 7 -5.01 -20.67 -22.76
N PRO A 8 -3.82 -20.49 -22.17
CA PRO A 8 -3.46 -19.22 -21.55
C PRO A 8 -3.50 -18.12 -22.61
N LEU A 9 -4.03 -16.93 -22.26
CA LEU A 9 -3.98 -15.75 -23.11
C LEU A 9 -2.51 -15.37 -23.34
N VAL A 10 -1.99 -15.65 -24.55
CA VAL A 10 -0.67 -15.20 -24.98
C VAL A 10 -0.85 -13.87 -25.70
N VAL A 11 -0.34 -12.79 -25.10
CA VAL A 11 -0.32 -11.47 -25.72
C VAL A 11 0.98 -11.34 -26.50
N GLU A 12 0.89 -11.35 -27.83
CA GLU A 12 2.03 -11.14 -28.72
C GLU A 12 2.28 -9.64 -28.94
N GLY A 13 3.55 -9.22 -29.02
CA GLY A 13 3.95 -7.85 -29.31
C GLY A 13 4.86 -7.21 -28.25
N LYS A 14 5.26 -5.96 -28.51
CA LYS A 14 6.10 -5.19 -27.60
C LYS A 14 5.32 -4.87 -26.32
N LEU A 15 5.86 -5.26 -25.16
CA LEU A 15 5.30 -4.92 -23.86
C LEU A 15 5.25 -3.40 -23.68
N THR A 16 4.19 -2.92 -23.04
CA THR A 16 4.17 -1.55 -22.52
C THR A 16 5.20 -1.41 -21.42
N ASP A 17 5.64 -0.18 -21.11
CA ASP A 17 6.63 0.05 -20.05
C ASP A 17 6.15 -0.48 -18.70
N ALA A 18 4.84 -0.43 -18.42
CA ALA A 18 4.26 -0.98 -17.20
C ALA A 18 4.35 -2.52 -17.15
N GLU A 19 4.08 -3.22 -18.25
CA GLU A 19 4.21 -4.68 -18.33
C GLU A 19 5.67 -5.14 -18.28
N ARG A 20 6.56 -4.45 -19.03
CA ARG A 20 8.01 -4.67 -18.98
C ARG A 20 8.54 -4.50 -17.57
N MET A 21 8.24 -3.38 -16.92
CA MET A 21 8.67 -3.10 -15.56
C MET A 21 8.20 -4.19 -14.59
N LYS A 22 6.95 -4.66 -14.69
CA LYS A 22 6.46 -5.77 -13.85
C LYS A 22 7.29 -7.04 -14.04
N LEU A 23 7.57 -7.41 -15.30
CA LEU A 23 8.39 -8.57 -15.66
C LEU A 23 9.80 -8.47 -15.06
N GLU A 24 10.43 -7.31 -15.18
CA GLU A 24 11.81 -7.06 -14.75
C GLU A 24 11.95 -6.77 -13.23
N SER A 25 10.84 -6.44 -12.55
CA SER A 25 10.85 -6.01 -11.14
C SER A 25 11.22 -7.06 -10.10
N ASN A 26 11.43 -8.34 -10.48
CA ASN A 26 11.64 -9.44 -9.54
C ASN A 26 10.56 -9.49 -8.43
N TYR A 27 9.31 -9.65 -8.85
CA TYR A 27 8.13 -9.66 -7.96
C TYR A 27 7.99 -8.39 -7.11
N LEU A 28 8.09 -7.24 -7.78
CA LEU A 28 7.88 -5.90 -7.22
C LEU A 28 8.98 -5.38 -6.31
N ARG A 29 10.20 -5.93 -6.38
CA ARG A 29 11.37 -5.40 -5.67
C ARG A 29 12.00 -4.24 -6.41
N GLY A 30 12.26 -4.44 -7.70
CA GLY A 30 13.03 -3.53 -8.54
C GLY A 30 14.34 -3.13 -7.86
N THR A 31 14.65 -1.84 -7.92
CA THR A 31 15.80 -1.23 -7.24
C THR A 31 15.35 -0.28 -6.13
N ILE A 32 14.13 -0.43 -5.59
CA ILE A 32 13.57 0.49 -4.59
C ILE A 32 14.48 0.59 -3.36
N ALA A 33 14.99 -0.55 -2.86
CA ALA A 33 15.85 -0.55 -1.68
C ALA A 33 17.15 0.24 -1.88
N GLU A 34 17.74 0.16 -3.08
CA GLU A 34 18.92 0.94 -3.45
C GLU A 34 18.58 2.42 -3.56
N ASP A 35 17.46 2.74 -4.22
CA ASP A 35 16.97 4.11 -4.42
C ASP A 35 16.64 4.81 -3.08
N LEU A 36 16.18 4.09 -2.06
CA LEU A 36 15.97 4.65 -0.71
C LEU A 36 17.27 5.14 -0.04
N ASN A 37 18.42 4.58 -0.40
CA ASN A 37 19.72 5.01 0.10
C ASN A 37 20.33 6.15 -0.74
N ASP A 38 19.72 6.50 -1.87
CA ASP A 38 20.13 7.62 -2.69
C ASP A 38 19.63 8.94 -2.10
N GLY A 39 20.56 9.67 -1.48
CA GLY A 39 20.33 11.00 -0.91
C GLY A 39 20.46 12.16 -1.90
N LEU A 40 20.74 11.91 -3.19
CA LEU A 40 20.94 12.97 -4.18
C LEU A 40 19.64 13.64 -4.62
N THR A 41 18.50 12.95 -4.51
CA THR A 41 17.18 13.46 -4.89
C THR A 41 16.10 13.08 -3.90
N GLY A 42 15.12 13.97 -3.72
CA GLY A 42 13.91 13.69 -2.97
C GLY A 42 12.94 12.70 -3.65
N GLY A 43 13.16 12.32 -4.91
CA GLY A 43 12.30 11.43 -5.69
C GLY A 43 12.85 10.02 -5.91
N PHE A 44 12.00 9.12 -6.42
CA PHE A 44 12.36 7.83 -6.99
C PHE A 44 12.70 7.97 -8.47
N LYS A 45 13.62 7.15 -8.95
CA LYS A 45 14.16 7.22 -10.33
C LYS A 45 13.61 6.10 -11.21
N GLY A 46 13.50 6.37 -12.51
CA GLY A 46 13.14 5.39 -13.53
C GLY A 46 11.87 4.60 -13.19
N ASP A 47 11.94 3.28 -13.32
CA ASP A 47 10.83 2.36 -13.07
C ASP A 47 10.32 2.38 -11.63
N ASN A 48 11.15 2.79 -10.65
CA ASN A 48 10.73 2.85 -9.25
C ASN A 48 9.55 3.84 -9.07
N PHE A 49 9.47 4.90 -9.88
CA PHE A 49 8.33 5.82 -9.86
C PHE A 49 6.98 5.12 -10.11
N LEU A 50 6.95 4.11 -10.98
CA LEU A 50 5.76 3.28 -11.21
C LEU A 50 5.66 2.15 -10.20
N LEU A 51 6.79 1.58 -9.78
CA LEU A 51 6.82 0.39 -8.94
C LEU A 51 6.35 0.67 -7.51
N ILE A 52 6.68 1.83 -6.94
CA ILE A 52 6.22 2.24 -5.60
C ILE A 52 4.68 2.29 -5.48
N ARG A 53 3.95 2.37 -6.61
CA ARG A 53 2.48 2.33 -6.62
C ARG A 53 1.95 0.96 -6.18
N PHE A 54 2.67 -0.13 -6.43
CA PHE A 54 2.31 -1.45 -5.90
C PHE A 54 2.52 -1.54 -4.38
N HIS A 55 3.36 -0.67 -3.83
CA HIS A 55 3.61 -0.49 -2.40
C HIS A 55 2.74 0.63 -1.80
N GLY A 56 1.71 1.07 -2.53
CA GLY A 56 0.69 1.98 -2.05
C GLY A 56 1.07 3.46 -2.06
N MET A 57 2.11 3.81 -2.81
CA MET A 57 2.61 5.18 -2.86
C MET A 57 2.52 5.82 -4.23
N TYR A 58 2.34 7.14 -4.24
CA TYR A 58 2.50 7.97 -5.42
C TYR A 58 3.49 9.07 -5.10
N GLN A 59 4.57 9.16 -5.87
CA GLN A 59 5.39 10.35 -5.84
C GLN A 59 4.65 11.49 -6.51
N GLN A 60 4.65 12.63 -5.82
CA GLN A 60 4.09 13.90 -6.22
C GLN A 60 5.19 14.94 -6.09
N ASP A 61 4.92 16.12 -6.62
CA ASP A 61 5.71 17.30 -6.38
C ASP A 61 4.78 18.49 -6.20
N ASP A 62 5.25 19.47 -5.44
CA ASP A 62 4.48 20.68 -5.15
C ASP A 62 4.41 21.56 -6.41
N ARG A 63 3.22 21.58 -7.02
CA ARG A 63 2.96 22.31 -8.27
C ARG A 63 2.96 23.81 -8.09
N ASP A 64 2.69 24.31 -6.89
CA ASP A 64 2.54 25.74 -6.63
C ASP A 64 3.91 26.43 -6.64
N ILE A 65 4.95 25.74 -6.16
CA ILE A 65 6.34 26.26 -6.14
C ILE A 65 7.21 25.70 -7.26
N ARG A 66 6.69 24.84 -8.14
CA ARG A 66 7.47 24.15 -9.18
C ARG A 66 8.20 25.14 -10.10
N ALA A 67 7.50 26.18 -10.56
CA ALA A 67 8.06 27.17 -11.48
C ALA A 67 9.19 27.97 -10.83
N GLU A 68 8.99 28.45 -9.60
CA GLU A 68 9.99 29.16 -8.82
C GLU A 68 11.26 28.32 -8.61
N ARG A 69 11.09 27.04 -8.24
CA ARG A 69 12.23 26.12 -8.06
C ARG A 69 12.99 25.87 -9.35
N ALA A 70 12.29 25.74 -10.48
CA ALA A 70 12.90 25.55 -11.78
C ALA A 70 13.76 26.77 -12.19
N GLU A 71 13.29 27.99 -11.92
CA GLU A 71 14.06 29.23 -12.15
C GLU A 71 15.34 29.26 -11.30
N GLN A 72 15.26 28.77 -10.05
CA GLN A 72 16.41 28.62 -9.15
C GLN A 72 17.29 27.39 -9.48
N LYS A 73 16.98 26.64 -10.54
CA LYS A 73 17.66 25.38 -10.92
C LYS A 73 17.65 24.31 -9.81
N LEU A 74 16.64 24.34 -8.96
CA LEU A 74 16.42 23.36 -7.91
C LEU A 74 15.52 22.22 -8.42
N GLU A 75 15.73 21.01 -7.90
CA GLU A 75 14.82 19.88 -8.19
C GLU A 75 13.40 20.18 -7.68
N PRO A 76 12.34 19.62 -8.30
CA PRO A 76 10.99 19.72 -7.79
C PRO A 76 10.91 19.24 -6.33
N ARG A 77 10.04 19.86 -5.53
CA ARG A 77 9.85 19.45 -4.13
C ARG A 77 9.05 18.15 -4.09
N HIS A 78 9.76 17.02 -4.19
CA HIS A 78 9.15 15.70 -4.19
C HIS A 78 8.63 15.31 -2.80
N ALA A 79 7.44 14.73 -2.80
CA ALA A 79 6.86 14.09 -1.63
C ALA A 79 5.94 12.93 -2.05
N MET A 80 5.74 11.98 -1.15
CA MET A 80 4.93 10.80 -1.39
C MET A 80 3.56 10.99 -0.76
N LEU A 81 2.56 10.60 -1.53
CA LEU A 81 1.26 10.22 -1.04
C LEU A 81 1.31 8.73 -0.72
N LEU A 82 0.91 8.33 0.47
CA LEU A 82 0.72 6.92 0.84
C LEU A 82 -0.75 6.65 1.09
N ARG A 83 -1.26 5.54 0.56
CA ARG A 83 -2.63 5.05 0.79
C ARG A 83 -2.59 3.74 1.58
N CYS A 84 -3.32 3.72 2.69
CA CYS A 84 -3.45 2.53 3.53
C CYS A 84 -4.44 1.51 2.93
N ARG A 85 -4.25 0.23 3.24
CA ARG A 85 -5.22 -0.83 3.00
C ARG A 85 -6.06 -0.99 4.26
N LEU A 86 -7.36 -0.79 4.15
CA LEU A 86 -8.29 -0.76 5.28
C LEU A 86 -9.62 -1.39 4.88
N PRO A 87 -9.72 -2.74 4.84
CA PRO A 87 -10.94 -3.41 4.40
C PRO A 87 -12.13 -2.95 5.25
N GLY A 88 -13.22 -2.56 4.59
CA GLY A 88 -14.43 -2.03 5.24
C GLY A 88 -14.28 -0.69 5.96
N GLY A 89 -13.10 -0.05 5.93
CA GLY A 89 -12.88 1.23 6.58
C GLY A 89 -12.91 1.23 8.11
N VAL A 90 -12.90 0.05 8.73
CA VAL A 90 -12.96 -0.08 10.19
C VAL A 90 -11.58 0.15 10.78
N ILE A 91 -11.50 1.07 11.74
CA ILE A 91 -10.25 1.42 12.42
C ILE A 91 -10.45 1.48 13.93
N THR A 92 -9.44 1.05 14.69
CA THR A 92 -9.44 1.16 16.15
C THR A 92 -8.90 2.51 16.61
N THR A 93 -9.25 2.95 17.83
CA THR A 93 -8.72 4.18 18.42
C THR A 93 -7.19 4.20 18.45
N LYS A 94 -6.55 3.08 18.81
CA LYS A 94 -5.08 2.96 18.84
C LYS A 94 -4.46 3.17 17.45
N GLN A 95 -5.06 2.58 16.42
CA GLN A 95 -4.61 2.78 15.03
C GLN A 95 -4.77 4.24 14.61
N TRP A 96 -5.92 4.84 14.89
CA TRP A 96 -6.19 6.24 14.54
C TRP A 96 -5.22 7.22 15.22
N GLN A 97 -4.95 7.04 16.51
CA GLN A 97 -3.98 7.88 17.25
C GLN A 97 -2.56 7.79 16.66
N ALA A 98 -2.12 6.61 16.25
CA ALA A 98 -0.81 6.45 15.60
C ALA A 98 -0.76 7.14 14.23
N ILE A 99 -1.85 7.06 13.46
CA ILE A 99 -1.99 7.71 12.15
C ILE A 99 -1.97 9.24 12.32
N ASP A 100 -2.75 9.78 13.25
CA ASP A 100 -2.83 11.21 13.56
C ASP A 100 -1.49 11.79 14.00
N LYS A 101 -0.83 11.12 14.97
CA LYS A 101 0.50 11.48 15.41
C LYS A 101 1.51 11.49 14.25
N PHE A 102 1.50 10.45 13.41
CA PHE A 102 2.41 10.38 12.28
C PHE A 102 2.15 11.49 11.26
N ALA A 103 0.88 11.79 10.95
CA ALA A 103 0.52 12.91 10.07
C ALA A 103 1.14 14.21 10.57
N GLY A 104 0.91 14.58 11.83
CA GLY A 104 1.40 15.83 12.40
C GLY A 104 2.92 15.94 12.48
N GLU A 105 3.60 14.85 12.84
CA GLU A 105 5.05 14.87 13.12
C GLU A 105 5.93 14.58 11.90
N ASN A 106 5.44 13.83 10.90
CA ASN A 106 6.29 13.22 9.86
C ASN A 106 5.89 13.57 8.42
N THR A 107 4.85 14.38 8.24
CA THR A 107 4.39 14.84 6.91
C THR A 107 4.42 16.36 6.80
N ILE A 108 4.60 16.87 5.57
CA ILE A 108 4.64 18.32 5.32
C ILE A 108 3.32 19.01 5.70
N TYR A 109 2.19 18.33 5.47
CA TYR A 109 0.87 18.96 5.55
C TYR A 109 0.13 18.73 6.87
N GLY A 110 0.58 17.78 7.70
CA GLY A 110 -0.05 17.52 9.00
C GLY A 110 -1.51 17.04 8.92
N SER A 111 -1.94 16.48 7.78
CA SER A 111 -3.34 16.17 7.51
C SER A 111 -3.56 14.72 7.08
N ILE A 112 -4.78 14.23 7.33
CA ILE A 112 -5.24 12.89 6.93
C ILE A 112 -6.40 13.07 5.97
N ARG A 113 -6.28 12.50 4.76
CA ARG A 113 -7.34 12.55 3.76
C ARG A 113 -8.13 11.24 3.72
N LEU A 114 -9.38 11.27 4.18
CA LEU A 114 -10.32 10.17 3.96
C LEU A 114 -10.73 10.09 2.48
N THR A 115 -10.95 8.87 1.99
CA THR A 115 -11.22 8.59 0.57
C THR A 115 -12.62 8.00 0.36
N ASN A 116 -13.12 8.09 -0.87
CA ASN A 116 -14.36 7.44 -1.31
C ASN A 116 -14.30 5.89 -1.31
N ARG A 117 -13.15 5.30 -0.96
CA ARG A 117 -12.95 3.85 -0.86
C ARG A 117 -12.63 3.41 0.56
N GLN A 118 -13.17 4.11 1.57
CA GLN A 118 -13.11 3.70 2.97
C GLN A 118 -11.66 3.43 3.45
N THR A 119 -10.74 4.29 3.04
CA THR A 119 -9.37 4.30 3.54
C THR A 119 -8.88 5.73 3.64
N PHE A 120 -7.69 5.93 4.21
CA PHE A 120 -7.05 7.22 4.32
C PHE A 120 -5.81 7.33 3.43
N GLN A 121 -5.40 8.56 3.20
CA GLN A 121 -4.16 8.92 2.54
C GLN A 121 -3.37 9.89 3.42
N PHE A 122 -2.07 9.66 3.51
CA PHE A 122 -1.12 10.68 3.89
C PHE A 122 -0.64 11.39 2.63
N HIS A 123 -0.42 12.69 2.74
CA HIS A 123 0.23 13.49 1.71
C HIS A 123 1.49 14.12 2.31
N GLY A 124 2.48 14.43 1.48
CA GLY A 124 3.65 15.17 1.95
C GLY A 124 4.67 14.32 2.73
N ILE A 125 4.72 12.99 2.53
CA ILE A 125 5.74 12.15 3.15
C ILE A 125 7.05 12.32 2.38
N LEU A 126 8.12 12.81 3.01
CA LEU A 126 9.43 12.89 2.36
C LEU A 126 10.07 11.50 2.18
N LYS A 127 10.99 11.33 1.21
CA LYS A 127 11.61 10.03 0.88
C LYS A 127 12.21 9.30 2.08
N LYS A 128 12.93 10.05 2.92
CA LYS A 128 13.48 9.55 4.19
C LYS A 128 12.43 9.00 5.18
N ASN A 129 11.19 9.48 5.10
CA ASN A 129 10.09 9.11 5.99
C ASN A 129 9.19 8.00 5.41
N VAL A 130 9.44 7.54 4.18
CA VAL A 130 8.66 6.47 3.55
C VAL A 130 8.78 5.15 4.31
N LYS A 131 10.00 4.72 4.65
CA LYS A 131 10.19 3.50 5.41
C LYS A 131 9.59 3.59 6.83
N PRO A 132 9.83 4.69 7.59
CA PRO A 132 9.15 4.93 8.87
C PRO A 132 7.62 4.83 8.83
N VAL A 133 6.94 5.38 7.80
CA VAL A 133 5.47 5.28 7.74
C VAL A 133 5.00 3.83 7.61
N HIS A 134 5.67 3.01 6.80
CA HIS A 134 5.32 1.60 6.65
C HIS A 134 5.56 0.80 7.95
N GLN A 135 6.66 1.07 8.66
CA GLN A 135 6.95 0.45 9.96
C GLN A 135 5.94 0.87 11.02
N MET A 136 5.54 2.14 11.04
CA MET A 136 4.48 2.66 11.92
C MET A 136 3.16 1.93 11.65
N LEU A 137 2.72 1.85 10.39
CA LEU A 137 1.50 1.13 10.03
C LEU A 137 1.56 -0.33 10.50
N HIS A 138 2.69 -1.00 10.25
CA HIS A 138 2.88 -2.38 10.69
C HIS A 138 2.77 -2.54 12.20
N SER A 139 3.33 -1.61 12.98
CA SER A 139 3.28 -1.64 14.46
C SER A 139 1.85 -1.60 15.03
N VAL A 140 0.89 -1.06 14.28
CA VAL A 140 -0.53 -1.01 14.64
C VAL A 140 -1.41 -1.99 13.83
N GLY A 141 -0.79 -2.95 13.14
CA GLY A 141 -1.48 -4.00 12.38
C GLY A 141 -2.11 -3.52 11.07
N LEU A 142 -1.57 -2.46 10.47
CA LEU A 142 -1.97 -1.92 9.17
C LEU A 142 -0.85 -2.07 8.14
N ASP A 143 -1.20 -1.93 6.85
CA ASP A 143 -0.23 -1.87 5.76
C ASP A 143 -0.75 -1.02 4.59
N ALA A 144 0.13 -0.72 3.64
CA ALA A 144 -0.18 -0.02 2.40
C ALA A 144 0.03 -0.91 1.17
N LEU A 145 0.10 -2.23 1.37
CA LEU A 145 0.40 -3.17 0.30
C LEU A 145 -0.74 -3.20 -0.72
N ALA A 146 -0.40 -3.15 -2.01
CA ALA A 146 -1.32 -3.40 -3.11
C ALA A 146 -2.52 -2.43 -3.17
N THR A 147 -2.38 -1.20 -2.67
CA THR A 147 -3.50 -0.22 -2.63
C THR A 147 -3.64 0.60 -3.92
N ALA A 148 -2.76 0.39 -4.89
CA ALA A 148 -2.69 1.10 -6.16
C ALA A 148 -2.10 0.22 -7.28
N ASN A 149 -2.11 0.78 -8.50
CA ASN A 149 -1.70 0.12 -9.73
C ASN A 149 -2.47 -1.19 -10.03
N ASP A 150 -1.90 -2.14 -10.78
CA ASP A 150 -2.57 -3.37 -11.26
C ASP A 150 -2.80 -4.41 -10.14
N MET A 151 -3.51 -4.02 -9.09
CA MET A 151 -3.81 -4.83 -7.91
C MET A 151 -5.26 -4.69 -7.48
N ASN A 152 -5.79 -5.66 -6.73
CA ASN A 152 -7.10 -5.49 -6.10
C ASN A 152 -7.06 -4.31 -5.12
N ARG A 153 -7.99 -3.35 -5.29
CA ARG A 153 -8.06 -2.16 -4.43
C ARG A 153 -8.73 -2.47 -3.10
N ASN A 154 -8.82 -1.45 -2.24
CA ASN A 154 -9.51 -1.58 -0.95
C ASN A 154 -10.92 -2.17 -1.14
N VAL A 155 -11.20 -3.22 -0.36
CA VAL A 155 -12.48 -3.92 -0.37
C VAL A 155 -13.43 -3.18 0.55
N LEU A 156 -14.58 -2.80 0.00
CA LEU A 156 -15.57 -1.98 0.69
C LEU A 156 -16.62 -2.86 1.36
N CYS A 157 -17.23 -2.34 2.41
CA CYS A 157 -18.49 -2.86 2.96
C CYS A 157 -19.36 -1.70 3.45
N THR A 158 -20.56 -1.99 3.95
CA THR A 158 -21.39 -0.96 4.58
C THR A 158 -20.63 -0.24 5.71
N SER A 159 -20.78 1.08 5.80
CA SER A 159 -20.10 1.92 6.80
C SER A 159 -20.92 2.14 8.07
N ASN A 160 -22.09 1.50 8.20
CA ASN A 160 -22.96 1.66 9.37
C ASN A 160 -22.77 0.48 10.34
N PRO A 161 -21.92 0.63 11.38
CA PRO A 161 -21.66 -0.45 12.32
C PRO A 161 -22.77 -0.64 13.37
N TYR A 162 -23.68 0.32 13.52
CA TYR A 162 -24.64 0.37 14.63
C TYR A 162 -25.91 -0.45 14.38
N GLU A 163 -26.20 -0.80 13.12
CA GLU A 163 -27.56 -1.22 12.73
C GLU A 163 -27.72 -2.70 12.37
N SER A 164 -26.68 -3.55 12.38
CA SER A 164 -26.92 -5.00 12.19
C SER A 164 -25.74 -5.93 12.47
N GLN A 165 -26.05 -7.16 12.88
CA GLN A 165 -25.14 -8.30 12.79
C GLN A 165 -24.62 -8.51 11.35
N LEU A 166 -25.42 -8.15 10.35
CA LEU A 166 -25.05 -8.21 8.93
C LEU A 166 -23.86 -7.32 8.59
N HIS A 167 -23.68 -6.17 9.25
CA HIS A 167 -22.48 -5.35 9.07
C HIS A 167 -21.22 -6.13 9.47
N ALA A 168 -21.25 -6.82 10.62
CA ALA A 168 -20.12 -7.62 11.09
C ALA A 168 -19.80 -8.76 10.11
N GLU A 169 -20.82 -9.44 9.60
CA GLU A 169 -20.66 -10.48 8.58
C GLU A 169 -20.07 -9.93 7.28
N ALA A 170 -20.58 -8.81 6.78
CA ALA A 170 -20.09 -8.15 5.57
C ALA A 170 -18.64 -7.67 5.74
N TYR A 171 -18.29 -7.12 6.90
CA TYR A 171 -16.94 -6.71 7.24
C TYR A 171 -15.97 -7.90 7.26
N GLU A 172 -16.37 -9.02 7.86
CA GLU A 172 -15.55 -10.25 7.88
C GLU A 172 -15.35 -10.82 6.48
N TRP A 173 -16.35 -10.73 5.59
CA TRP A 173 -16.18 -11.05 4.18
C TRP A 173 -15.23 -10.09 3.46
N ALA A 174 -15.35 -8.78 3.70
CA ALA A 174 -14.46 -7.78 3.11
C ALA A 174 -12.99 -8.04 3.48
N LYS A 175 -12.71 -8.41 4.74
CA LYS A 175 -11.38 -8.86 5.18
C LYS A 175 -10.91 -10.10 4.42
N LYS A 176 -11.72 -11.16 4.41
CA LYS A 176 -11.37 -12.43 3.74
C LYS A 176 -11.00 -12.20 2.28
N ILE A 177 -11.79 -11.41 1.55
CA ILE A 177 -11.54 -11.06 0.15
C ILE A 177 -10.25 -10.24 0.03
N SER A 178 -10.08 -9.23 0.90
CA SER A 178 -8.87 -8.39 0.88
C SER A 178 -7.61 -9.22 1.12
N GLU A 179 -7.63 -10.17 2.06
CA GLU A 179 -6.50 -11.04 2.38
C GLU A 179 -6.24 -12.07 1.28
N HIS A 180 -7.30 -12.64 0.69
CA HIS A 180 -7.20 -13.63 -0.38
C HIS A 180 -6.54 -13.05 -1.65
N LEU A 181 -6.84 -11.79 -1.96
CA LEU A 181 -6.35 -11.09 -3.15
C LEU A 181 -5.01 -10.36 -2.94
N LEU A 182 -4.37 -10.53 -1.77
CA LEU A 182 -3.04 -9.97 -1.55
C LEU A 182 -2.01 -10.63 -2.48
N PRO A 183 -1.02 -9.86 -2.97
CA PRO A 183 0.11 -10.45 -3.67
C PRO A 183 0.84 -11.43 -2.76
N ARG A 184 1.28 -12.54 -3.32
CA ARG A 184 2.08 -13.55 -2.59
C ARG A 184 3.57 -13.20 -2.50
N THR A 185 3.98 -12.05 -3.05
CA THR A 185 5.36 -11.57 -2.95
C THR A 185 5.72 -11.12 -1.54
N ARG A 186 6.99 -11.27 -1.17
CA ARG A 186 7.56 -10.77 0.09
C ARG A 186 8.22 -9.39 -0.05
N ALA A 187 8.25 -8.83 -1.26
CA ALA A 187 8.95 -7.56 -1.55
C ALA A 187 8.60 -6.44 -0.56
N TYR A 188 7.32 -6.30 -0.19
CA TYR A 188 6.90 -5.28 0.78
C TYR A 188 7.55 -5.47 2.17
N ALA A 189 7.55 -6.69 2.69
CA ALA A 189 8.15 -6.98 4.00
C ALA A 189 9.68 -6.83 3.97
N GLU A 190 10.31 -7.23 2.86
CA GLU A 190 11.76 -7.12 2.67
C GLU A 190 12.22 -5.65 2.57
N ILE A 191 11.51 -4.81 1.82
CA ILE A 191 11.92 -3.42 1.57
C ILE A 191 11.58 -2.52 2.76
N TRP A 192 10.38 -2.65 3.32
CA TRP A 192 9.84 -1.67 4.28
C TRP A 192 9.96 -2.10 5.73
N LEU A 193 9.96 -3.40 6.01
CA LEU A 193 9.90 -3.93 7.38
C LEU A 193 11.21 -4.61 7.82
N ASP A 194 12.24 -4.62 6.97
CA ASP A 194 13.51 -5.28 7.24
C ASP A 194 13.38 -6.77 7.60
N GLN A 195 12.30 -7.42 7.13
CA GLN A 195 12.07 -8.83 7.39
C GLN A 195 12.81 -9.67 6.36
N GLU A 196 13.78 -10.46 6.81
CA GLU A 196 14.61 -11.29 5.94
C GLU A 196 13.80 -12.30 5.09
N LYS A 197 14.45 -12.74 4.01
CA LYS A 197 14.01 -13.84 3.13
C LYS A 197 14.07 -15.17 3.89
N SER A 198 13.11 -15.47 4.75
CA SER A 198 12.97 -16.82 5.31
C SER A 198 12.32 -17.77 4.29
N PRO A 199 12.97 -18.87 3.87
CA PRO A 199 12.38 -19.88 2.98
C PRO A 199 11.20 -20.64 3.59
N LEU A 200 11.00 -20.55 4.92
CA LEU A 200 10.18 -21.49 5.69
C LEU A 200 8.72 -21.07 5.87
N LEU A 201 8.33 -19.85 5.49
CA LEU A 201 6.94 -19.39 5.63
C LEU A 201 6.02 -19.74 4.44
N MET A 202 6.56 -20.31 3.37
CA MET A 202 5.75 -20.74 2.21
C MET A 202 4.96 -22.04 2.45
N LYS A 203 5.30 -22.85 3.48
CA LYS A 203 4.62 -24.13 3.73
C LYS A 203 3.37 -24.05 4.62
N ASN A 204 3.14 -22.95 5.36
CA ASN A 204 2.14 -22.94 6.44
C ASN A 204 1.00 -21.90 6.31
N ARG A 205 0.72 -21.37 5.11
CA ARG A 205 -0.49 -20.55 4.88
C ARG A 205 -1.66 -21.28 4.23
N SER A 206 -1.50 -22.57 3.89
CA SER A 206 -2.59 -23.42 3.41
C SER A 206 -3.39 -24.12 4.53
N SER A 207 -2.96 -24.02 5.79
CA SER A 207 -3.64 -24.66 6.94
C SER A 207 -3.94 -23.73 8.13
N ALA A 208 -3.46 -22.49 8.14
CA ALA A 208 -3.74 -21.55 9.21
C ALA A 208 -5.05 -20.78 8.92
N ARG A 209 -6.18 -21.30 9.41
CA ARG A 209 -7.37 -20.45 9.64
C ARG A 209 -6.94 -19.33 10.59
N PRO A 210 -7.16 -18.04 10.28
CA PRO A 210 -7.03 -17.01 11.30
C PRO A 210 -8.18 -17.21 12.29
N THR A 211 -7.90 -17.86 13.41
CA THR A 211 -8.84 -17.91 14.54
C THR A 211 -8.83 -16.55 15.22
N CYS A 212 -9.57 -15.59 14.67
CA CYS A 212 -10.03 -14.45 15.45
C CYS A 212 -11.19 -14.96 16.33
N ARG A 213 -10.88 -15.54 17.49
CA ARG A 213 -11.89 -15.74 18.54
C ARG A 213 -12.20 -14.37 19.12
N VAL A 214 -13.30 -13.78 18.69
CA VAL A 214 -13.95 -12.69 19.43
C VAL A 214 -14.56 -13.31 20.68
N ASN A 215 -13.99 -13.05 21.85
CA ASN A 215 -14.65 -13.29 23.12
C ASN A 215 -15.74 -12.23 23.29
N SER A 216 -16.90 -12.42 22.67
CA SER A 216 -18.11 -11.68 23.01
C SER A 216 -18.69 -12.27 24.29
N LYS A 217 -18.39 -11.66 25.44
CA LYS A 217 -19.30 -11.76 26.59
C LYS A 217 -20.38 -10.69 26.40
N PRO A 218 -21.67 -11.06 26.37
CA PRO A 218 -22.74 -10.08 26.36
C PRO A 218 -22.79 -9.36 27.71
N ARG A 219 -22.90 -8.03 27.66
CA ARG A 219 -23.58 -7.23 28.68
C ARG A 219 -24.80 -6.61 28.01
#